data_AF-A0A6L6QM39-F1
#
_entry.id   AF-A0A6L6QM39-F1
#
_cell.length_a   1.000
_cell.length_b   1.000
_cell.length_c   1.000
_cell.angle_alpha   90.00
_cell.angle_beta   90.00
_cell.angle_gamma   90.00
#
_symmetry.space_group_name_H-M   'P 1'
#
loop_
_entity.id
_entity.type
_entity.pdbx_description
1 polymer ?
#
loop_
_entity_poly.entity_id
_entity_poly.type
_entity_poly.pdbx_seq_one_letter_code
_entity_poly.pdbx_strand_id
1 'polypeptide(L)'
;MRYVFALLASFILAGCATTTTRLPVENLAVSAKAPVEDLRPAAEGTREIFSLMITSDQYGYARLAQEITDPTGARLFSHRLQEKFASTSVPQTKLYHFAVYLNNRSELRKVALGAGFGGLIGAAIMSNNVVREGDVVHTMVNEEAFNALSGDKEYQRAFYTELELKQGTSAFVIYIESEADGQRRFTRTVSPIKPAQPGEKIPLHQAMEAAIQFHLKS
;
A
#
# COMPACT_ATOMS: atom_id res chain seq x y z
N MET A 1 40.77 -24.32 -12.56
CA MET A 1 39.81 -23.49 -13.33
C MET A 1 38.36 -24.00 -13.32
N ARG A 2 38.08 -25.31 -13.32
CA ARG A 2 36.71 -25.86 -13.26
C ARG A 2 35.89 -25.48 -12.00
N TYR A 3 36.53 -25.35 -10.84
CA TYR A 3 35.83 -25.05 -9.57
C TYR A 3 35.43 -23.59 -9.38
N VAL A 4 36.10 -22.65 -10.07
CA VAL A 4 35.78 -21.21 -9.99
C VAL A 4 34.49 -20.89 -10.75
N PHE A 5 34.23 -21.57 -11.87
CA PHE A 5 32.99 -21.43 -12.64
C PHE A 5 31.76 -21.98 -11.90
N ALA A 6 31.91 -23.06 -11.12
CA ALA A 6 30.81 -23.60 -10.32
C ALA A 6 30.41 -22.68 -9.16
N LEU A 7 31.39 -22.00 -8.55
CA LEU A 7 31.16 -21.04 -7.46
C LEU A 7 30.52 -19.75 -7.98
N LEU A 8 30.90 -19.27 -9.17
CA LEU A 8 30.23 -18.14 -9.83
C LEU A 8 28.78 -18.47 -10.24
N ALA A 9 28.52 -19.67 -10.77
CA ALA A 9 27.17 -20.09 -11.15
C ALA A 9 26.20 -20.18 -9.96
N SER A 10 26.72 -20.52 -8.77
CA SER A 10 25.93 -20.63 -7.54
C SER A 10 25.44 -19.26 -7.03
N PHE A 11 26.22 -18.20 -7.22
CA PHE A 11 25.81 -16.83 -6.86
C PHE A 11 24.78 -16.24 -7.81
N ILE A 12 24.77 -16.66 -9.09
CA ILE A 12 23.83 -16.15 -10.09
C ILE A 12 22.42 -16.74 -9.90
N LEU A 13 22.31 -17.95 -9.35
CA LEU A 13 21.02 -18.64 -9.13
C LEU A 13 20.31 -18.26 -7.81
N ALA A 14 20.99 -17.56 -6.89
CA ALA A 14 20.40 -17.16 -5.61
C ALA A 14 19.58 -15.86 -5.68
N GLY A 15 19.60 -15.15 -6.81
CA GLY A 15 18.91 -13.87 -6.98
C GLY A 15 17.65 -13.99 -7.83
N CYS A 16 16.51 -14.33 -7.22
CA CYS A 16 15.13 -13.90 -7.60
C CYS A 16 14.04 -14.73 -6.90
N ALA A 17 14.18 -15.03 -5.61
CA ALA A 17 13.02 -15.46 -4.82
C ALA A 17 12.52 -14.25 -4.02
N THR A 18 11.55 -13.52 -4.56
CA THR A 18 10.77 -12.56 -3.77
C THR A 18 10.06 -13.36 -2.69
N THR A 19 10.44 -13.18 -1.43
CA THR A 19 9.81 -13.88 -0.31
C THR A 19 8.39 -13.35 -0.11
N THR A 20 7.40 -14.11 -0.58
CA THR A 20 5.98 -13.84 -0.30
C THR A 20 5.66 -14.13 1.16
N THR A 21 5.05 -13.15 1.82
CA THR A 21 4.64 -13.28 3.22
C THR A 21 3.23 -13.84 3.28
N ARG A 22 3.07 -15.08 3.75
CA ARG A 22 1.75 -15.69 3.95
C ARG A 22 1.04 -15.05 5.14
N LEU A 23 -0.15 -14.53 4.90
CA LEU A 23 -1.00 -13.90 5.91
C LEU A 23 -2.01 -14.92 6.45
N PRO A 24 -2.27 -14.91 7.77
CA PRO A 24 -3.30 -15.74 8.36
C PRO A 24 -4.68 -15.14 8.06
N VAL A 25 -5.29 -15.57 6.94
CA VAL A 25 -6.65 -15.20 6.55
C VAL A 25 -7.52 -16.45 6.51
N GLU A 26 -8.53 -16.50 7.38
CA GLU A 26 -9.46 -17.63 7.47
C GLU A 26 -10.45 -17.64 6.30
N ASN A 27 -10.96 -18.81 5.93
CA ASN A 27 -12.06 -18.96 4.96
C ASN A 27 -11.84 -18.31 3.57
N LEU A 28 -10.59 -18.09 3.18
CA LEU A 28 -10.25 -17.46 1.89
C LEU A 28 -10.88 -18.20 0.70
N ALA A 29 -11.01 -19.53 0.77
CA ALA A 29 -11.60 -20.37 -0.27
C ALA A 29 -13.08 -20.02 -0.57
N VAL A 30 -13.83 -19.55 0.41
CA VAL A 30 -15.26 -19.19 0.25
C VAL A 30 -15.43 -17.99 -0.68
N SER A 31 -14.43 -17.10 -0.72
CA SER A 31 -14.47 -15.88 -1.52
C SER A 31 -13.91 -16.01 -2.93
N ALA A 32 -13.61 -17.22 -3.40
CA ALA A 32 -12.94 -17.44 -4.70
C ALA A 32 -13.70 -16.91 -5.93
N LYS A 33 -14.99 -16.56 -5.77
CA LYS A 33 -15.89 -16.08 -6.83
C LYS A 33 -16.42 -14.66 -6.61
N ALA A 34 -15.80 -13.86 -5.75
CA ALA A 34 -16.27 -12.49 -5.51
C ALA A 34 -16.32 -11.68 -6.82
N PRO A 35 -17.39 -10.90 -7.09
CA PRO A 35 -17.59 -10.16 -8.33
C PRO A 35 -16.77 -8.87 -8.36
N VAL A 36 -15.45 -8.98 -8.16
CA VAL A 36 -14.52 -7.86 -8.27
C VAL A 36 -13.83 -7.92 -9.63
N GLU A 37 -14.11 -6.94 -10.47
CA GLU A 37 -13.40 -6.72 -11.72
C GLU A 37 -12.14 -5.90 -11.42
N ASP A 38 -10.97 -6.47 -11.68
CA ASP A 38 -9.68 -5.81 -11.45
C ASP A 38 -9.28 -4.98 -12.68
N LEU A 39 -9.39 -3.65 -12.54
CA LEU A 39 -9.05 -2.66 -13.56
C LEU A 39 -7.79 -1.87 -13.21
N ARG A 40 -6.99 -2.37 -12.25
CA ARG A 40 -5.79 -1.66 -11.78
C ARG A 40 -4.74 -1.52 -12.89
N PRO A 41 -3.98 -0.42 -12.92
CA PRO A 41 -2.82 -0.31 -13.78
C PRO A 41 -1.83 -1.44 -13.51
N ALA A 42 -1.33 -2.08 -14.57
CA ALA A 42 -0.36 -3.18 -14.45
C ALA A 42 0.90 -2.79 -13.66
N ALA A 43 1.26 -1.50 -13.70
CA ALA A 43 2.34 -0.95 -12.90
C ALA A 43 2.17 -1.31 -11.43
N GLU A 44 0.99 -1.14 -10.82
CA GLU A 44 0.73 -1.38 -9.39
C GLU A 44 1.02 -2.81 -8.92
N GLY A 45 1.01 -3.78 -9.83
CA GLY A 45 1.38 -5.16 -9.53
C GLY A 45 2.88 -5.36 -9.27
N THR A 46 3.73 -4.48 -9.78
CA THR A 46 5.20 -4.62 -9.73
C THR A 46 5.83 -3.91 -8.54
N ARG A 47 7.07 -4.24 -8.20
CA ARG A 47 7.84 -3.50 -7.19
C ARG A 47 8.61 -2.38 -7.88
N GLU A 48 8.65 -1.21 -7.25
CA GLU A 48 9.47 -0.10 -7.71
C GLU A 48 10.21 0.55 -6.53
N ILE A 49 11.54 0.63 -6.63
CA ILE A 49 12.37 1.40 -5.70
C ILE A 49 12.75 2.68 -6.42
N PHE A 50 12.21 3.82 -5.99
CA PHE A 50 12.33 5.06 -6.75
C PHE A 50 13.78 5.58 -6.81
N SER A 51 14.57 5.39 -5.75
CA SER A 51 16.02 5.63 -5.82
C SER A 51 16.80 4.79 -4.82
N LEU A 52 17.98 4.34 -5.27
CA LEU A 52 19.01 3.73 -4.42
C LEU A 52 20.06 4.75 -3.94
N MET A 53 20.10 5.95 -4.54
CA MET A 53 21.08 6.97 -4.19
C MET A 53 20.67 7.72 -2.93
N ILE A 54 21.47 7.63 -1.87
CA ILE A 54 21.22 8.28 -0.56
C ILE A 54 21.08 9.80 -0.67
N THR A 55 21.59 10.43 -1.73
CA THR A 55 21.49 11.87 -2.01
C THR A 55 20.22 12.27 -2.77
N SER A 56 19.52 11.34 -3.40
CA SER A 56 18.27 11.59 -4.13
C SER A 56 17.08 11.83 -3.18
N ASP A 57 16.18 12.73 -3.53
CA ASP A 57 14.93 12.95 -2.81
C ASP A 57 13.94 11.80 -2.89
N GLN A 58 14.15 10.86 -3.80
CA GLN A 58 13.34 9.66 -3.95
C GLN A 58 13.85 8.50 -3.07
N TYR A 59 14.97 8.70 -2.37
CA TYR A 59 15.58 7.65 -1.54
C TYR A 59 14.72 7.31 -0.32
N GLY A 60 14.56 6.01 -0.08
CA GLY A 60 13.77 5.48 1.03
C GLY A 60 12.28 5.37 0.76
N TYR A 61 11.83 5.64 -0.47
CA TYR A 61 10.47 5.39 -0.92
C TYR A 61 10.43 4.21 -1.88
N ALA A 62 9.36 3.43 -1.83
CA ALA A 62 9.12 2.35 -2.77
C ALA A 62 7.63 2.11 -2.96
N ARG A 63 7.24 1.61 -4.14
CA ARG A 63 5.97 0.92 -4.35
C ARG A 63 6.18 -0.58 -4.18
N LEU A 64 5.33 -1.21 -3.37
CA LEU A 64 5.44 -2.63 -3.08
C LEU A 64 4.73 -3.45 -4.16
N ALA A 65 5.33 -4.57 -4.53
CA ALA A 65 4.71 -5.55 -5.42
C ALA A 65 3.46 -6.16 -4.76
N GLN A 66 2.46 -6.48 -5.57
CA GLN A 66 1.24 -7.10 -5.10
C GLN A 66 1.48 -8.49 -4.46
N GLU A 67 2.48 -9.23 -4.95
CA GLU A 67 2.84 -10.58 -4.49
C GLU A 67 3.71 -10.60 -3.22
N ILE A 68 3.92 -9.44 -2.59
CA ILE A 68 4.64 -9.37 -1.31
C ILE A 68 3.87 -10.08 -0.18
N THR A 69 2.56 -10.26 -0.34
CA THR A 69 1.71 -11.03 0.57
C THR A 69 0.85 -12.08 -0.14
N ASP A 70 0.52 -13.15 0.57
CA ASP A 70 -0.49 -14.14 0.18
C ASP A 70 -1.57 -14.27 1.26
N PRO A 71 -2.84 -13.89 1.02
CA PRO A 71 -3.37 -13.36 -0.24
C PRO A 71 -2.80 -12.00 -0.61
N THR A 72 -2.87 -11.68 -1.90
CA THR A 72 -2.57 -10.33 -2.41
C THR A 72 -3.56 -9.30 -1.87
N GLY A 73 -3.21 -8.01 -1.88
CA GLY A 73 -4.09 -6.94 -1.40
C GLY A 73 -5.47 -6.92 -2.09
N ALA A 74 -5.51 -7.05 -3.41
CA ALA A 74 -6.77 -7.16 -4.16
C ALA A 74 -7.57 -8.41 -3.77
N ARG A 75 -6.91 -9.55 -3.58
CA ARG A 75 -7.56 -10.79 -3.15
C ARG A 75 -8.14 -10.66 -1.74
N LEU A 76 -7.42 -10.01 -0.83
CA LEU A 76 -7.88 -9.69 0.52
C LEU A 76 -9.08 -8.73 0.49
N PHE A 77 -9.05 -7.71 -0.38
CA PHE A 77 -10.18 -6.80 -0.58
C PHE A 77 -11.44 -7.54 -1.02
N SER A 78 -11.35 -8.37 -2.07
CA SER A 78 -12.47 -9.17 -2.55
C SER A 78 -13.03 -10.10 -1.47
N HIS A 79 -12.15 -10.66 -0.63
CA HIS A 79 -12.56 -11.50 0.49
C HIS A 79 -13.33 -10.72 1.56
N ARG A 80 -12.81 -9.56 1.99
CA ARG A 80 -13.49 -8.70 2.98
C ARG A 80 -14.79 -8.11 2.45
N LEU A 81 -14.86 -7.81 1.15
CA LEU A 81 -16.11 -7.41 0.50
C LEU A 81 -17.17 -8.52 0.62
N GLN A 82 -16.81 -9.76 0.30
CA GLN A 82 -17.71 -10.92 0.43
C GLN A 82 -18.20 -11.10 1.87
N GLU A 83 -17.30 -10.99 2.85
CA GLU A 83 -17.67 -11.10 4.27
C GLU A 83 -18.63 -9.98 4.71
N LYS A 84 -18.35 -8.74 4.30
CA LYS A 84 -19.22 -7.59 4.62
C LYS A 84 -20.64 -7.78 4.11
N PHE A 85 -20.79 -8.37 2.92
CA PHE A 85 -22.08 -8.58 2.27
C PHE A 85 -22.60 -10.02 2.44
N ALA A 86 -22.05 -10.84 3.35
CA ALA A 86 -22.40 -12.26 3.47
C ALA A 86 -23.90 -12.54 3.67
N SER A 87 -24.65 -11.60 4.24
CA SER A 87 -26.11 -11.68 4.47
C SER A 87 -26.96 -11.07 3.34
N THR A 88 -26.33 -10.51 2.30
CA THR A 88 -26.99 -9.76 1.22
C THR A 88 -26.32 -10.06 -0.14
N SER A 89 -26.80 -9.45 -1.22
CA SER A 89 -26.12 -9.55 -2.51
C SER A 89 -24.81 -8.76 -2.47
N VAL A 90 -23.70 -9.38 -2.89
CA VAL A 90 -22.43 -8.66 -3.06
C VAL A 90 -22.54 -7.75 -4.27
N PRO A 91 -22.25 -6.44 -4.16
CA PRO A 91 -22.31 -5.53 -5.29
C PRO A 91 -21.22 -5.87 -6.32
N GLN A 92 -21.53 -5.71 -7.61
CA GLN A 92 -20.51 -5.79 -8.65
C GLN A 92 -19.56 -4.62 -8.46
N THR A 93 -18.29 -4.93 -8.19
CA THR A 93 -17.30 -3.93 -7.79
C THR A 93 -16.17 -3.88 -8.81
N LYS A 94 -15.79 -2.69 -9.26
CA LYS A 94 -14.60 -2.47 -10.07
C LYS A 94 -13.50 -1.92 -9.18
N LEU A 95 -12.30 -2.50 -9.23
CA LEU A 95 -11.14 -2.04 -8.48
C LEU A 95 -10.19 -1.31 -9.43
N TYR A 96 -10.04 0.00 -9.23
CA TYR A 96 -9.21 0.87 -10.08
C TYR A 96 -7.81 1.07 -9.51
N HIS A 97 -7.68 1.15 -8.19
CA HIS A 97 -6.38 1.27 -7.53
C HIS A 97 -6.32 0.38 -6.28
N PHE A 98 -5.22 -0.33 -6.13
CA PHE A 98 -4.80 -0.93 -4.87
C PHE A 98 -3.28 -0.84 -4.81
N ALA A 99 -2.79 0.35 -4.48
CA ALA A 99 -1.37 0.65 -4.44
C ALA A 99 -0.88 0.75 -2.99
N VAL A 100 0.23 0.07 -2.69
CA VAL A 100 0.89 0.14 -1.39
C VAL A 100 2.25 0.77 -1.57
N TYR A 101 2.47 1.89 -0.90
CA TYR A 101 3.74 2.59 -0.86
C TYR A 101 4.40 2.42 0.51
N LEU A 102 5.72 2.27 0.50
CA LEU A 102 6.58 2.23 1.65
C LEU A 102 7.34 3.54 1.77
N ASN A 103 7.34 4.12 2.97
CA ASN A 103 8.12 5.28 3.32
C ASN A 103 9.03 4.93 4.49
N ASN A 104 10.31 4.68 4.20
CA ASN A 104 11.38 4.40 5.17
C ASN A 104 12.36 5.56 5.29
N ARG A 105 12.05 6.73 4.70
CA ARG A 105 13.02 7.85 4.65
C ARG A 105 13.45 8.28 6.06
N SER A 106 12.57 8.16 7.03
CA SER A 106 12.84 8.44 8.45
C SER A 106 13.97 7.61 9.06
N GLU A 107 14.03 6.32 8.73
CA GLU A 107 15.11 5.43 9.20
C GLU A 107 16.41 5.69 8.45
N LEU A 108 16.29 6.14 7.20
CA LEU A 108 17.40 6.26 6.27
C LEU A 108 18.05 7.65 6.21
N ARG A 109 17.33 8.71 6.62
CA ARG A 109 17.80 10.09 6.65
C ARG A 109 17.35 10.77 7.96
N LYS A 110 18.31 11.09 8.83
CA LYS A 110 18.08 11.87 10.08
C LYS A 110 17.79 13.36 9.84
N VAL A 111 17.72 13.82 8.59
CA VAL A 111 17.57 15.24 8.24
C VAL A 111 16.09 15.54 8.02
N ALA A 112 15.52 16.34 8.94
CA ALA A 112 14.14 16.79 8.91
C ALA A 112 13.85 17.51 7.58
N LEU A 113 12.93 16.98 6.78
CA LEU A 113 12.37 17.73 5.68
C LEU A 113 11.25 18.63 6.20
N GLY A 114 11.61 19.85 6.55
CA GLY A 114 10.65 20.90 6.83
C GLY A 114 9.84 21.27 5.59
N ALA A 115 8.52 21.35 5.75
CA ALA A 115 7.53 22.14 5.01
C ALA A 115 7.38 21.99 3.46
N GLY A 116 8.35 21.47 2.70
CA GLY A 116 8.35 21.54 1.23
C GLY A 116 7.50 20.48 0.51
N PHE A 117 7.24 19.34 1.15
CA PHE A 117 6.58 18.20 0.50
C PHE A 117 5.08 18.06 0.83
N GLY A 118 4.57 18.90 1.74
CA GLY A 118 3.17 18.90 2.16
C GLY A 118 2.19 19.56 1.17
N GLY A 119 2.66 20.22 0.11
CA GLY A 119 1.80 21.00 -0.78
C GLY A 119 0.78 20.16 -1.57
N LEU A 120 1.25 19.17 -2.34
CA LEU A 120 0.35 18.33 -3.16
C LEU A 120 -0.40 17.28 -2.35
N ILE A 121 0.25 16.65 -1.36
CA ILE A 121 -0.44 15.71 -0.46
C ILE A 121 -1.42 16.45 0.46
N GLY A 122 -1.05 17.62 0.97
CA GLY A 122 -1.95 18.47 1.76
C GLY A 122 -3.15 18.96 0.94
N ALA A 123 -2.97 19.23 -0.36
CA ALA A 123 -4.08 19.53 -1.27
C ALA A 123 -4.93 18.29 -1.63
N ALA A 124 -4.32 17.09 -1.63
CA ALA A 124 -5.02 15.83 -1.88
C ALA A 124 -5.90 15.38 -0.70
N ILE A 125 -5.59 15.83 0.53
CA ILE A 125 -6.41 15.59 1.72
C ILE A 125 -7.59 16.55 1.67
N MET A 126 -8.79 16.01 1.42
CA MET A 126 -10.01 16.77 1.67
C MET A 126 -10.12 17.02 3.18
N SER A 127 -9.78 18.23 3.63
CA SER A 127 -9.59 18.61 5.04
C SER A 127 -10.73 18.25 6.00
N ASN A 128 -11.91 17.96 5.46
CA ASN A 128 -13.13 17.68 6.22
C ASN A 128 -13.37 16.17 6.45
N ASN A 129 -12.54 15.28 5.89
CA ASN A 129 -12.73 13.82 5.92
C ASN A 129 -11.48 13.06 6.40
N VAL A 130 -10.81 13.58 7.42
CA VAL A 130 -9.71 12.87 8.10
C VAL A 130 -10.31 12.03 9.24
N VAL A 131 -10.19 10.70 9.15
CA VAL A 131 -10.61 9.77 10.20
C VAL A 131 -9.38 9.12 10.82
N ARG A 132 -9.28 9.15 12.15
CA ARG A 132 -8.15 8.58 12.89
C ARG A 132 -8.62 7.40 13.72
N GLU A 133 -8.03 6.23 13.50
CA GLU A 133 -8.24 5.01 14.27
C GLU A 133 -6.91 4.60 14.91
N GLY A 134 -6.71 5.03 16.17
CA GLY A 134 -5.41 4.90 16.84
C GLY A 134 -4.32 5.71 16.14
N ASP A 135 -3.24 5.05 15.72
CA ASP A 135 -2.15 5.68 14.97
C ASP A 135 -2.34 5.58 13.44
N VAL A 136 -3.44 4.98 12.98
CA VAL A 136 -3.76 4.90 11.55
C VAL A 136 -4.64 6.08 11.17
N VAL A 137 -4.33 6.70 10.04
CA VAL A 137 -5.08 7.86 9.52
C VAL A 137 -5.63 7.54 8.15
N HIS A 138 -6.91 7.82 7.97
CA HIS A 138 -7.66 7.60 6.75
C HIS A 138 -8.17 8.92 6.20
N THR A 139 -8.15 9.04 4.88
CA THR A 139 -8.56 10.26 4.17
C THR A 139 -9.24 9.90 2.86
N MET A 140 -10.21 10.71 2.44
CA MET A 140 -10.70 10.70 1.07
C MET A 140 -9.67 11.37 0.16
N VAL A 141 -9.49 10.81 -1.03
CA VAL A 141 -8.50 11.25 -2.01
C VAL A 141 -9.20 11.97 -3.15
N ASN A 142 -8.67 13.12 -3.53
CA ASN A 142 -9.01 13.72 -4.82
C ASN A 142 -8.26 12.99 -5.94
N GLU A 143 -9.00 12.40 -6.89
CA GLU A 143 -8.45 11.65 -8.02
C GLU A 143 -7.51 12.49 -8.89
N GLU A 144 -7.82 13.76 -9.13
CA GLU A 144 -6.97 14.69 -9.89
C GLU A 144 -5.63 14.90 -9.19
N ALA A 145 -5.65 15.06 -7.87
CA ALA A 145 -4.42 15.21 -7.07
C ALA A 145 -3.57 13.93 -7.09
N PHE A 146 -4.20 12.74 -7.04
CA PHE A 146 -3.48 11.47 -7.17
C PHE A 146 -2.85 11.29 -8.56
N ASN A 147 -3.59 11.64 -9.60
CA ASN A 147 -3.15 11.53 -10.99
C ASN A 147 -2.03 12.54 -11.32
N ALA A 148 -2.05 13.72 -10.71
CA ALA A 148 -0.98 14.72 -10.83
C ALA A 148 0.39 14.25 -10.29
N LEU A 149 0.40 13.18 -9.47
CA LEU A 149 1.62 12.56 -8.94
C LEU A 149 2.13 11.40 -9.81
N SER A 150 1.65 11.20 -11.03
CA SER A 150 2.11 10.09 -11.89
C SER A 150 3.52 10.34 -12.49
N GLY A 151 4.15 9.29 -13.02
CA GLY A 151 5.45 9.38 -13.69
C GLY A 151 6.58 9.70 -12.70
N ASP A 152 7.44 10.68 -13.04
CA ASP A 152 8.60 11.06 -12.22
C ASP A 152 8.26 11.53 -10.79
N LYS A 153 6.98 11.81 -10.51
CA LYS A 153 6.48 12.25 -9.21
C LYS A 153 5.82 11.13 -8.40
N GLU A 154 5.80 9.89 -8.88
CA GLU A 154 5.07 8.80 -8.22
C GLU A 154 5.54 8.55 -6.79
N TYR A 155 6.85 8.68 -6.54
CA TYR A 155 7.44 8.55 -5.21
C TYR A 155 6.78 9.45 -4.14
N GLN A 156 6.17 10.57 -4.55
CA GLN A 156 5.48 11.48 -3.64
C GLN A 156 4.17 10.90 -3.09
N ARG A 157 3.59 9.88 -3.74
CA ARG A 157 2.43 9.15 -3.20
C ARG A 157 2.74 8.44 -1.88
N ALA A 158 4.03 8.16 -1.61
CA ALA A 158 4.50 7.60 -0.34
C ALA A 158 4.58 8.62 0.81
N PHE A 159 4.35 9.92 0.54
CA PHE A 159 4.48 10.95 1.56
C PHE A 159 3.25 11.00 2.47
N TYR A 160 3.47 11.49 3.68
CA TYR A 160 2.43 11.81 4.66
C TYR A 160 2.77 13.15 5.33
N THR A 161 1.77 13.80 5.91
CA THR A 161 1.95 15.08 6.62
C THR A 161 2.09 14.87 8.13
N GLU A 162 2.57 15.90 8.84
CA GLU A 162 2.62 15.90 10.31
C GLU A 162 1.26 15.74 10.98
N LEU A 163 0.18 16.14 10.30
CA LEU A 163 -1.18 15.93 10.77
C LEU A 163 -1.57 14.45 10.78
N GLU A 164 -0.88 13.62 9.99
CA GLU A 164 -1.18 12.20 9.82
C GLU A 164 -0.31 11.37 10.74
N LEU A 165 1.01 11.55 10.62
CA LEU A 165 2.02 10.87 11.43
C LEU A 165 3.14 11.83 11.78
N LYS A 166 3.75 11.60 12.95
CA LYS A 166 4.95 12.32 13.36
C LYS A 166 6.04 12.16 12.29
N GLN A 167 6.71 13.26 11.95
CA GLN A 167 7.88 13.17 11.09
C GLN A 167 8.91 12.20 11.69
N GLY A 168 9.53 11.40 10.83
CA GLY A 168 10.50 10.41 11.30
C GLY A 168 9.89 9.05 11.60
N THR A 169 8.64 8.78 11.22
CA THR A 169 8.01 7.46 11.39
C THR A 169 7.95 6.70 10.06
N SER A 170 8.50 5.49 10.00
CA SER A 170 8.35 4.64 8.81
C SER A 170 6.88 4.26 8.66
N ALA A 171 6.35 4.28 7.45
CA ALA A 171 4.91 4.11 7.22
C ALA A 171 4.60 3.36 5.93
N PHE A 172 3.46 2.66 5.94
CA PHE A 172 2.75 2.26 4.74
C PHE A 172 1.73 3.33 4.37
N VAL A 173 1.69 3.70 3.09
CA VAL A 173 0.65 4.56 2.52
C VAL A 173 -0.11 3.74 1.47
N ILE A 174 -1.38 3.47 1.74
CA ILE A 174 -2.23 2.57 0.96
C ILE A 174 -3.34 3.36 0.30
N TYR A 175 -3.46 3.21 -1.02
CA TYR A 175 -4.50 3.82 -1.85
C TYR A 175 -5.44 2.73 -2.33
N ILE A 176 -6.75 2.92 -2.12
CA ILE A 176 -7.79 2.05 -2.63
C ILE A 176 -8.81 2.91 -3.37
N GLU A 177 -9.00 2.60 -4.65
CA GLU A 177 -10.08 3.17 -5.45
C GLU A 177 -10.95 2.05 -6.00
N SER A 178 -12.24 2.14 -5.74
CA SER A 178 -13.22 1.20 -6.29
C SER A 178 -14.53 1.89 -6.67
N GLU A 179 -15.29 1.25 -7.55
CA GLU A 179 -16.66 1.62 -7.87
C GLU A 179 -17.59 0.44 -7.58
N ALA A 180 -18.61 0.68 -6.78
CA ALA A 180 -19.67 -0.28 -6.49
C ALA A 180 -21.02 0.41 -6.71
N ASP A 181 -21.93 -0.23 -7.45
CA ASP A 181 -23.26 0.29 -7.78
C ASP A 181 -23.26 1.72 -8.33
N GLY A 182 -22.26 2.05 -9.17
CA GLY A 182 -22.08 3.38 -9.78
C GLY A 182 -21.53 4.46 -8.84
N GLN A 183 -21.20 4.11 -7.59
CA GLN A 183 -20.52 5.01 -6.65
C GLN A 183 -19.02 4.72 -6.62
N ARG A 184 -18.23 5.65 -7.16
CA ARG A 184 -16.77 5.59 -7.10
C ARG A 184 -16.26 6.22 -5.80
N ARG A 185 -15.31 5.55 -5.15
CA ARG A 185 -14.70 6.00 -3.90
C ARG A 185 -13.20 5.85 -4.00
N PHE A 186 -12.49 6.86 -3.52
CA PHE A 186 -11.03 6.85 -3.46
C PHE A 186 -10.58 7.22 -2.06
N THR A 187 -9.92 6.28 -1.39
CA THR A 187 -9.42 6.45 -0.02
C THR A 187 -7.92 6.25 0.05
N ARG A 188 -7.29 6.93 0.99
CA ARG A 188 -5.89 6.78 1.37
C ARG A 188 -5.78 6.51 2.85
N THR A 189 -4.92 5.55 3.19
CA THR A 189 -4.62 5.15 4.57
C THR A 189 -3.14 5.28 4.82
N VAL A 190 -2.76 5.96 5.90
CA VAL A 190 -1.40 6.08 6.39
C VAL A 190 -1.28 5.29 7.69
N SER A 191 -0.44 4.26 7.70
CA SER A 191 -0.24 3.39 8.85
C SER A 191 1.24 3.32 9.24
N PRO A 192 1.61 3.56 10.51
CA PRO A 192 3.00 3.48 10.93
C PRO A 192 3.47 2.03 10.97
N ILE A 193 4.73 1.81 10.60
CA ILE A 193 5.38 0.51 10.70
C ILE A 193 5.88 0.36 12.14
N LYS A 194 5.14 -0.43 12.92
CA LYS A 194 5.56 -0.84 14.26
C LYS A 194 6.24 -2.21 14.19
N PRO A 195 7.27 -2.47 15.01
CA PRO A 195 7.78 -3.82 15.16
C PRO A 195 6.63 -4.75 15.60
N ALA A 196 6.46 -5.88 14.91
CA ALA A 196 5.46 -6.85 15.29
C ALA A 196 5.77 -7.40 16.68
N GLN A 197 4.82 -7.32 17.62
CA GLN A 197 4.96 -8.03 18.90
C GLN A 197 4.57 -9.51 18.73
N PRO A 198 5.07 -10.42 19.58
CA PRO A 198 4.69 -11.83 19.54
C PRO A 198 3.16 -11.99 19.62
N GLY A 199 2.56 -12.64 18.60
CA GLY A 199 1.11 -12.85 18.51
C GLY A 199 0.33 -11.78 17.75
N GLU A 200 0.97 -10.68 17.33
CA GLU A 200 0.33 -9.66 16.50
C GLU A 200 0.40 -9.99 15.01
N LYS A 201 -0.61 -9.51 14.25
CA LYS A 201 -0.59 -9.56 12.79
C LYS A 201 0.65 -8.81 12.25
N ILE A 202 1.16 -9.25 11.11
CA ILE A 202 2.28 -8.60 10.43
C ILE A 202 1.89 -7.14 10.11
N PRO A 203 2.78 -6.12 10.28
CA PRO A 203 2.40 -4.71 10.18
C PRO A 203 1.74 -4.34 8.84
N LEU A 204 2.22 -4.91 7.74
CA LEU A 204 1.62 -4.71 6.42
C LEU A 204 0.20 -5.30 6.35
N HIS A 205 -0.04 -6.47 6.95
CA HIS A 205 -1.38 -7.06 7.04
C HIS A 205 -2.32 -6.17 7.83
N GLN A 206 -1.88 -5.65 8.98
CA GLN A 206 -2.67 -4.72 9.79
C GLN A 206 -3.03 -3.46 9.00
N ALA A 207 -2.06 -2.87 8.28
CA ALA A 207 -2.29 -1.69 7.47
C ALA A 207 -3.29 -1.96 6.33
N MET A 208 -3.17 -3.09 5.63
CA MET A 208 -4.11 -3.47 4.56
C MET A 208 -5.52 -3.71 5.10
N GLU A 209 -5.68 -4.40 6.24
CA GLU A 209 -6.98 -4.62 6.87
C GLU A 209 -7.63 -3.30 7.26
N ALA A 210 -6.89 -2.40 7.91
CA ALA A 210 -7.39 -1.08 8.28
C ALA A 210 -7.84 -0.28 7.04
N ALA A 211 -7.03 -0.28 5.99
CA ALA A 211 -7.35 0.42 4.74
C ALA A 211 -8.62 -0.15 4.07
N ILE A 212 -8.72 -1.47 3.97
CA ILE A 212 -9.88 -2.16 3.37
C ILE A 212 -11.14 -1.91 4.21
N GLN A 213 -11.05 -2.04 5.53
CA GLN A 213 -12.19 -1.82 6.42
C GLN A 213 -12.71 -0.38 6.33
N PHE A 214 -11.82 0.61 6.33
CA PHE A 214 -12.20 2.00 6.13
C PHE A 214 -12.85 2.23 4.77
N HIS A 215 -12.23 1.73 3.69
CA HIS A 215 -12.73 1.90 2.33
C HIS A 215 -14.11 1.30 2.14
N LEU A 216 -14.35 0.12 2.71
CA LEU A 216 -15.64 -0.54 2.61
C LEU A 216 -16.70 0.18 3.45
N LYS A 217 -16.36 0.80 4.59
CA LYS A 217 -17.30 1.53 5.46
C LYS A 217 -17.72 2.91 4.89
N SER A 218 -16.80 3.56 4.19
CA SER A 218 -16.98 4.89 3.56
C SER A 218 -17.96 4.81 2.39
#